data_AF-A0A8T4RAJ3-F1
#
_entry.id   AF-A0A8T4RAJ3-F1
#
_cell.length_a   1.000
_cell.length_b   1.000
_cell.length_c   1.000
_cell.angle_alpha   90.00
_cell.angle_beta   90.00
_cell.angle_gamma   90.00
#
_symmetry.space_group_name_H-M   'P 1'
#
loop_
_entity.id
_entity.type
_entity.pdbx_description
1 polymer ?
#
loop_
_entity_poly.entity_id
_entity_poly.type
_entity_poly.pdbx_seq_one_letter_code
_entity_poly.pdbx_strand_id
1 'polypeptide(L)'
;MQQGIKQEKRYLTAEAIMRYFKGDEKLSTEIMCNTIPNLVTSDQSLYEALGSFEDKSQIDLNKLVKFLEVVEIMSYAKTFGPRKILTPQRVDELWGIINKNNEITNTTPNTVSNITSDTIQNTTSNATSNTKLDTNEDTNKSVKNKIKEQ
;
A
#
# COMPACT_ATOMS: atom_id res chain seq x y z
N MET A 1 -22.06 -37.77 15.57
CA MET A 1 -21.75 -37.14 14.26
C MET A 1 -21.55 -35.66 14.49
N GLN A 2 -20.30 -35.19 14.62
CA GLN A 2 -20.03 -33.76 14.74
C GLN A 2 -20.14 -33.15 13.34
N GLN A 3 -21.17 -32.34 13.10
CA GLN A 3 -21.22 -31.47 11.93
C GLN A 3 -20.14 -30.40 12.12
N GLY A 4 -18.98 -30.59 11.52
CA GLY A 4 -17.92 -29.60 11.51
C GLY A 4 -18.44 -28.34 10.80
N ILE A 5 -18.37 -27.19 11.48
CA ILE A 5 -18.66 -25.89 10.89
C ILE A 5 -17.68 -25.72 9.72
N LYS A 6 -18.20 -25.73 8.49
CA LYS A 6 -17.40 -25.56 7.28
C LYS A 6 -16.91 -24.12 7.27
N GLN A 7 -15.66 -23.91 7.69
CA GLN A 7 -15.09 -22.57 7.65
C GLN A 7 -14.94 -22.14 6.18
N GLU A 8 -15.50 -20.98 5.85
CA GLU A 8 -15.48 -20.45 4.51
C GLU A 8 -14.05 -20.00 4.15
N LYS A 9 -13.49 -20.54 3.07
CA LYS A 9 -12.19 -20.11 2.56
C LYS A 9 -12.32 -18.73 1.95
N ARG A 10 -11.49 -17.78 2.37
CA ARG A 10 -11.45 -16.44 1.77
C ARG A 10 -10.29 -16.35 0.79
N TYR A 11 -10.62 -16.13 -0.49
CA TYR A 11 -9.62 -16.01 -1.54
C TYR A 11 -9.03 -14.60 -1.62
N LEU A 12 -7.70 -14.48 -1.61
CA LEU A 12 -6.97 -13.24 -1.83
C LEU A 12 -6.62 -13.08 -3.32
N THR A 13 -7.20 -12.06 -3.95
CA THR A 13 -6.88 -11.66 -5.33
C THR A 13 -5.53 -10.95 -5.40
N ALA A 14 -4.94 -10.86 -6.60
CA ALA A 14 -3.71 -10.10 -6.81
C ALA A 14 -3.80 -8.65 -6.29
N GLU A 15 -4.94 -7.99 -6.50
CA GLU A 15 -5.19 -6.64 -5.99
C GLU A 15 -5.16 -6.58 -4.45
N ALA A 16 -5.82 -7.52 -3.76
CA ALA A 16 -5.79 -7.57 -2.30
C ALA A 16 -4.36 -7.77 -1.78
N ILE A 17 -3.59 -8.65 -2.43
CA ILE A 17 -2.18 -8.89 -2.09
C ILE A 17 -1.36 -7.61 -2.28
N MET A 18 -1.56 -6.87 -3.38
CA MET A 18 -0.90 -5.59 -3.59
C MET A 18 -1.24 -4.56 -2.49
N ARG A 19 -2.51 -4.45 -2.09
CA ARG A 19 -2.91 -3.56 -0.98
C ARG A 19 -2.20 -3.92 0.34
N TYR A 20 -2.08 -5.22 0.64
CA TYR A 20 -1.33 -5.68 1.81
C TYR A 20 0.14 -5.22 1.80
N PHE A 21 0.84 -5.41 0.67
CA PHE A 21 2.22 -4.96 0.54
C PHE A 21 2.35 -3.43 0.57
N LYS A 22 1.38 -2.70 0.00
CA LYS A 22 1.30 -1.23 0.09
C LYS A 22 0.96 -0.69 1.50
N GLY A 23 0.62 -1.56 2.45
CA GLY A 23 0.35 -1.15 3.83
C GLY A 23 -1.09 -0.80 4.15
N ASP A 24 -2.07 -1.41 3.46
CA ASP A 24 -3.46 -1.44 3.93
C ASP A 24 -3.51 -1.97 5.37
N GLU A 25 -3.80 -1.11 6.34
CA GLU A 25 -3.71 -1.42 7.77
C GLU A 25 -4.67 -2.53 8.19
N LYS A 26 -5.89 -2.51 7.63
CA LYS A 26 -6.92 -3.49 7.95
C LYS A 26 -6.50 -4.86 7.47
N LEU A 27 -6.14 -4.98 6.19
CA LEU A 27 -5.71 -6.26 5.62
C LEU A 27 -4.39 -6.74 6.23
N SER A 28 -3.48 -5.81 6.55
CA SER A 28 -2.24 -6.12 7.25
C SER A 28 -2.51 -6.73 8.62
N THR A 29 -3.42 -6.15 9.40
CA THR A 29 -3.83 -6.70 10.70
C THR A 29 -4.49 -8.06 10.55
N GLU A 30 -5.39 -8.20 9.57
CA GLU A 30 -6.08 -9.48 9.30
C GLU A 30 -5.10 -10.62 9.02
N ILE A 31 -4.07 -10.37 8.21
CA ILE A 31 -3.05 -11.37 7.84
C ILE A 31 -2.05 -11.58 8.99
N MET A 32 -1.50 -10.50 9.57
CA MET A 32 -0.47 -10.59 10.62
C MET A 32 -1.00 -11.31 11.87
N CYS A 33 -2.24 -11.01 12.27
CA CYS A 33 -2.86 -11.58 13.46
C CYS A 33 -3.70 -12.83 13.15
N ASN A 34 -3.77 -13.27 11.89
CA ASN A 34 -4.58 -14.40 11.44
C ASN A 34 -6.04 -14.34 11.95
N THR A 35 -6.66 -13.16 11.92
CA THR A 35 -8.03 -12.97 12.42
C THR A 35 -9.07 -13.53 11.45
N ILE A 36 -8.69 -13.73 10.19
CA ILE A 36 -9.50 -14.39 9.18
C ILE A 36 -8.95 -15.79 8.96
N PRO A 37 -9.69 -16.83 9.35
CA PRO A 37 -9.23 -18.19 9.13
C PRO A 37 -9.33 -18.57 7.64
N ASN A 38 -8.43 -19.46 7.21
CA ASN A 38 -8.42 -20.06 5.86
C ASN A 38 -8.31 -19.04 4.72
N LEU A 39 -7.38 -18.09 4.86
CA LEU A 39 -6.94 -17.29 3.74
C LEU A 39 -6.25 -18.18 2.70
N VAL A 40 -6.70 -18.09 1.46
CA VAL A 40 -6.16 -18.87 0.35
C VAL A 40 -5.85 -17.94 -0.83
N THR A 41 -4.86 -18.29 -1.64
CA THR A 41 -4.61 -17.62 -2.92
C THR A 41 -4.06 -18.62 -3.94
N SER A 42 -3.79 -18.16 -5.16
CA SER A 42 -3.03 -18.93 -6.13
C SER A 42 -1.62 -18.37 -6.31
N ASP A 43 -0.69 -19.25 -6.67
CA ASP A 43 0.66 -18.87 -7.10
C ASP A 43 0.66 -17.84 -8.25
N GLN A 44 -0.35 -17.87 -9.14
CA GLN A 44 -0.58 -16.86 -10.17
C GLN A 44 -0.95 -15.49 -9.57
N SER A 45 -1.88 -15.43 -8.61
CA SER A 45 -2.28 -14.17 -7.98
C SER A 45 -1.13 -13.53 -7.19
N LEU A 46 -0.32 -14.34 -6.51
CA LEU A 46 0.89 -13.86 -5.85
C LEU A 46 1.93 -13.35 -6.86
N TYR A 47 2.15 -14.09 -7.95
CA TYR A 47 3.03 -13.67 -9.04
C TYR A 47 2.61 -12.35 -9.66
N GLU A 48 1.33 -12.19 -10.00
CA GLU A 48 0.79 -10.94 -10.55
C GLU A 48 1.02 -9.78 -9.59
N ALA A 49 0.68 -9.96 -8.31
CA ALA A 49 0.82 -8.91 -7.30
C ALA A 49 2.26 -8.43 -7.12
N LEU A 50 3.21 -9.36 -6.89
CA LEU A 50 4.63 -9.02 -6.70
C LEU A 50 5.27 -8.53 -8.01
N GLY A 51 4.84 -9.09 -9.14
CA GLY A 51 5.30 -8.72 -10.47
C GLY A 51 4.92 -7.29 -10.86
N SER A 52 3.76 -6.80 -10.40
CA SER A 52 3.22 -5.48 -10.71
C SER A 52 3.92 -4.29 -10.03
N PHE A 53 4.75 -4.49 -9.02
CA PHE A 53 5.53 -3.40 -8.43
C PHE A 53 6.69 -3.00 -9.36
N GLU A 54 6.75 -1.75 -9.81
CA GLU A 54 7.90 -1.27 -10.61
C GLU A 54 9.19 -1.31 -9.77
N ASP A 55 9.13 -0.77 -8.57
CA ASP A 55 10.21 -0.80 -7.59
C ASP A 55 10.04 -1.97 -6.61
N LYS A 56 10.89 -2.99 -6.75
CA LYS A 56 10.87 -4.18 -5.90
C LYS A 56 11.31 -3.90 -4.46
N SER A 57 11.97 -2.78 -4.19
CA SER A 57 12.37 -2.42 -2.83
C SER A 57 11.17 -2.09 -1.94
N GLN A 58 10.01 -1.79 -2.54
CA GLN A 58 8.75 -1.56 -1.81
C GLN A 58 8.14 -2.84 -1.22
N ILE A 59 8.63 -4.02 -1.63
CA ILE A 59 8.14 -5.30 -1.11
C ILE A 59 8.90 -5.61 0.18
N ASP A 60 8.23 -5.39 1.30
CA ASP A 60 8.75 -5.79 2.62
C ASP A 60 8.82 -7.33 2.71
N LEU A 61 10.03 -7.86 2.81
CA LEU A 61 10.28 -9.30 2.92
C LEU A 61 9.68 -9.90 4.20
N ASN A 62 9.61 -9.15 5.30
CA ASN A 62 8.98 -9.64 6.54
C ASN A 62 7.48 -9.85 6.33
N LYS A 63 6.83 -8.93 5.61
CA LYS A 63 5.43 -9.09 5.20
C LYS A 63 5.26 -10.29 4.26
N LEU A 64 6.18 -10.48 3.31
CA LEU A 64 6.11 -11.64 2.41
C LEU A 64 6.23 -12.94 3.19
N VAL A 65 7.20 -13.06 4.10
CA VAL A 65 7.36 -14.26 4.95
C VAL A 65 6.09 -14.52 5.75
N LYS A 66 5.50 -13.50 6.38
CA LYS A 66 4.25 -13.69 7.13
C LYS A 66 3.08 -14.09 6.23
N PHE A 67 2.99 -13.50 5.04
CA PHE A 67 1.99 -13.87 4.05
C PHE A 67 2.10 -15.35 3.68
N LEU A 68 3.31 -15.85 3.42
CA LEU A 68 3.57 -17.26 3.10
C LEU A 68 3.29 -18.21 4.28
N GLU A 69 3.41 -17.74 5.52
CA GLU A 69 3.10 -18.50 6.74
C GLU A 69 1.58 -18.68 6.92
N VAL A 70 0.80 -17.63 6.65
CA VAL A 70 -0.63 -17.58 6.99
C VAL A 70 -1.54 -17.98 5.82
N VAL A 71 -1.14 -17.67 4.58
CA VAL A 71 -2.01 -17.84 3.40
C VAL A 71 -1.68 -19.16 2.69
N GLU A 72 -2.68 -20.02 2.51
CA GLU A 72 -2.56 -21.24 1.70
C GLU A 72 -2.37 -20.87 0.22
N ILE A 73 -1.24 -21.26 -0.38
CA ILE A 73 -0.96 -21.00 -1.80
C ILE A 73 -1.29 -22.25 -2.62
N MET A 74 -2.33 -22.13 -3.43
CA MET A 74 -2.77 -23.15 -4.38
C MET A 74 -2.01 -23.02 -5.71
N SER A 75 -1.83 -24.14 -6.40
CA SER A 75 -1.26 -24.13 -7.75
C SER A 75 -2.32 -23.76 -8.78
N TYR A 76 -2.16 -22.60 -9.43
CA TYR A 76 -3.03 -22.17 -10.52
C TYR A 76 -2.99 -23.18 -11.67
N ALA A 77 -1.80 -23.70 -12.00
CA ALA A 77 -1.58 -24.67 -13.06
C ALA A 77 -2.45 -25.93 -12.93
N LYS A 78 -2.59 -26.42 -11.69
CA LYS A 78 -3.38 -27.62 -11.40
C LYS A 78 -4.89 -27.40 -11.47
N THR A 79 -5.36 -26.17 -11.28
CA THR A 79 -6.79 -25.86 -11.18
C THR A 79 -7.35 -25.23 -12.44
N PHE A 80 -6.59 -24.35 -13.11
CA PHE A 80 -7.06 -23.52 -14.21
C PHE A 80 -6.29 -23.71 -15.52
N GLY A 81 -5.20 -24.50 -15.50
CA GLY A 81 -4.30 -24.65 -16.64
C GLY A 81 -3.09 -23.71 -16.57
N PRO A 82 -2.28 -23.62 -17.63
CA PRO A 82 -0.96 -22.99 -17.58
C PRO A 82 -1.01 -21.55 -17.05
N ARG A 83 0.03 -21.17 -16.30
CA ARG A 83 0.19 -19.80 -15.79
C ARG A 83 0.22 -18.81 -16.96
N LYS A 84 -0.38 -17.65 -16.75
CA LYS A 84 -0.37 -16.55 -17.72
C LYS A 84 0.82 -15.65 -17.43
N ILE A 85 1.52 -15.23 -18.47
CA ILE A 85 2.58 -14.23 -18.37
C ILE A 85 1.94 -12.91 -17.94
N LEU A 86 2.56 -12.21 -16.99
CA LEU A 86 2.13 -10.88 -16.58
C LEU A 86 2.38 -9.89 -17.71
N THR A 87 1.31 -9.32 -18.27
CA THR A 87 1.38 -8.32 -19.34
C THR A 87 1.33 -6.90 -18.77
N PRO A 88 1.87 -5.89 -19.49
CA PRO A 88 1.74 -4.49 -19.08
C PRO A 88 0.29 -4.05 -18.87
N GLN A 89 -0.61 -4.44 -19.77
CA GLN A 89 -2.05 -4.19 -19.61
C GLN A 89 -2.59 -4.73 -18.28
N ARG A 90 -2.17 -5.94 -17.89
CA ARG A 90 -2.61 -6.54 -16.63
C ARG A 90 -2.07 -5.78 -15.42
N VAL A 91 -0.85 -5.25 -15.51
CA VAL A 91 -0.27 -4.37 -14.49
C VAL A 91 -1.08 -3.08 -14.36
N ASP A 92 -1.41 -2.45 -15.48
CA ASP A 92 -2.22 -1.23 -15.53
C ASP A 92 -3.62 -1.44 -14.95
N GLU A 93 -4.25 -2.58 -15.25
CA GLU A 93 -5.53 -2.97 -14.66
C GLU A 93 -5.46 -3.04 -13.13
N LEU A 94 -4.45 -3.72 -12.59
CA LEU A 94 -4.30 -3.90 -11.15
C LEU A 94 -4.08 -2.56 -10.42
N TRP A 95 -3.21 -1.72 -10.95
CA TRP A 95 -2.98 -0.37 -10.42
C TRP A 95 -4.18 0.54 -10.59
N GLY A 96 -4.89 0.44 -11.71
CA GLY A 96 -6.12 1.17 -11.97
C GLY A 96 -7.20 0.86 -10.92
N ILE A 97 -7.34 -0.39 -10.50
CA ILE A 97 -8.29 -0.76 -9.44
C ILE A 97 -7.85 -0.20 -8.09
N ILE A 98 -6.57 -0.35 -7.71
CA ILE A 98 -6.04 0.15 -6.45
C ILE A 98 -6.21 1.66 -6.33
N ASN A 99 -5.92 2.41 -7.40
CA ASN A 99 -5.99 3.86 -7.40
C ASN A 99 -7.44 4.36 -7.35
N LYS A 100 -8.37 3.73 -8.08
CA LYS A 100 -9.80 4.05 -8.00
C LYS A 100 -10.37 3.82 -6.59
N ASN A 101 -9.95 2.74 -5.94
CA ASN A 101 -10.40 2.45 -4.57
C ASN A 101 -9.92 3.51 -3.57
N ASN A 102 -8.78 4.17 -3.81
CA ASN A 102 -8.31 5.30 -2.99
C ASN A 102 -9.06 6.61 -3.26
N GLU A 103 -9.60 6.82 -4.47
CA GLU A 103 -10.40 8.01 -4.78
C GLU A 103 -11.78 7.97 -4.11
N ILE A 104 -12.36 6.77 -3.99
CA ILE A 104 -13.69 6.56 -3.39
C ILE A 104 -13.66 6.74 -1.86
N THR A 105 -12.55 6.42 -1.18
CA THR A 105 -12.43 6.57 0.28
C THR A 105 -12.19 8.02 0.75
N ASN A 106 -11.82 8.93 -0.17
CA ASN A 106 -11.58 10.34 0.12
C ASN A 106 -12.81 11.25 -0.11
N THR A 107 -13.96 10.69 -0.52
CA THR A 107 -15.23 11.41 -0.66
C THR A 107 -16.24 10.89 0.36
N THR A 108 -16.07 11.28 1.62
CA THR A 108 -17.12 11.11 2.64
C THR A 108 -18.33 11.99 2.31
N PRO A 109 -19.58 11.51 2.40
CA PRO A 109 -20.75 12.37 2.36
C PRO A 109 -20.89 13.08 3.71
N ASN A 110 -20.27 14.25 3.86
CA ASN A 110 -20.59 15.17 4.94
C ASN A 110 -21.88 15.93 4.60
N THR A 111 -23.02 15.38 4.99
CA THR A 111 -24.23 16.17 5.26
C THR A 111 -24.84 15.73 6.58
N VAL A 112 -24.26 16.19 7.69
CA VAL A 112 -25.04 16.44 8.91
C VAL A 112 -25.39 17.92 8.88
N SER A 113 -26.56 18.23 8.36
CA SER A 113 -27.18 19.53 8.56
C SER A 113 -27.57 19.64 10.03
N ASN A 114 -26.82 20.41 10.80
CA ASN A 114 -27.33 21.04 12.01
C ASN A 114 -26.74 22.45 12.08
N ILE A 115 -27.49 23.41 11.58
CA ILE A 115 -27.35 24.82 11.93
C ILE A 115 -28.65 25.20 12.63
N THR A 116 -28.57 25.49 13.93
CA THR A 116 -29.27 26.66 14.46
C THR A 116 -28.36 27.34 15.49
N SER A 117 -28.15 28.61 15.20
CA SER A 117 -27.56 29.72 15.94
C SER A 117 -27.66 29.66 17.46
N ASP A 118 -26.59 30.08 18.14
CA ASP A 118 -26.61 31.34 18.89
C ASP A 118 -25.18 31.77 19.31
N THR A 119 -24.83 33.00 18.90
CA THR A 119 -24.18 34.07 19.69
C THR A 119 -23.19 33.61 20.79
N ILE A 120 -21.90 33.93 20.74
CA ILE A 120 -21.36 35.20 21.28
C ILE A 120 -19.92 35.46 20.78
N GLN A 121 -19.69 36.75 20.53
CA GLN A 121 -18.48 37.46 20.15
C GLN A 121 -17.36 37.36 21.19
N ASN A 122 -16.09 37.45 20.76
CA ASN A 122 -15.14 38.52 21.12
C ASN A 122 -13.71 38.12 20.68
N THR A 123 -13.14 38.81 19.68
CA THR A 123 -12.25 40.00 19.77
C THR A 123 -10.75 39.67 19.89
N THR A 124 -10.04 40.14 18.87
CA THR A 124 -8.72 40.81 18.92
C THR A 124 -7.48 39.97 19.26
N SER A 125 -6.60 39.77 18.27
CA SER A 125 -5.33 40.52 18.17
C SER A 125 -4.39 39.97 17.10
N ASN A 126 -3.83 40.91 16.34
CA ASN A 126 -2.78 40.76 15.35
C ASN A 126 -1.47 40.17 15.93
N ALA A 127 -0.73 39.41 15.11
CA ALA A 127 0.73 39.57 15.01
C ALA A 127 1.25 38.94 13.70
N THR A 128 1.55 39.79 12.73
CA THR A 128 2.42 39.52 11.60
C THR A 128 3.85 39.30 12.09
N SER A 129 4.54 38.30 11.55
CA SER A 129 6.01 38.29 11.45
C SER A 129 6.44 37.43 10.27
N ASN A 130 6.44 38.04 9.08
CA ASN A 130 7.34 37.63 8.01
C ASN A 130 8.63 38.43 8.21
N THR A 131 9.76 37.75 8.36
CA THR A 131 11.07 38.38 8.07
C THR A 131 11.84 37.47 7.14
N LYS A 132 12.01 38.00 5.93
CA LYS A 132 12.91 37.56 4.88
C LYS A 132 14.24 38.27 5.13
N LEU A 133 15.37 37.58 5.03
CA LEU A 133 16.64 38.22 4.71
C LEU A 133 17.54 37.25 3.94
N ASP A 134 17.69 37.59 2.65
CA ASP A 134 18.79 37.25 1.76
C ASP A 134 20.13 37.69 2.43
N THR A 135 21.33 37.23 2.09
CA THR A 135 21.98 37.20 0.77
C THR A 135 23.40 36.61 0.96
N ASN A 136 23.91 35.88 -0.05
CA ASN A 136 25.29 35.79 -0.61
C ASN A 136 26.52 35.67 0.35
N GLU A 137 27.62 34.98 0.05
CA GLU A 137 28.40 35.04 -1.19
C GLU A 137 29.51 33.95 -1.19
N ASP A 138 29.97 33.62 -2.39
CA ASP A 138 31.05 32.69 -2.77
C ASP A 138 32.36 32.81 -1.98
N THR A 139 33.12 31.69 -1.89
CA THR A 139 34.51 31.61 -2.41
C THR A 139 35.19 30.23 -2.29
N ASN A 140 35.58 29.71 -3.46
CA ASN A 140 36.91 29.16 -3.82
C ASN A 140 37.52 27.87 -3.21
N LYS A 141 37.69 26.90 -4.14
CA LYS A 141 38.98 26.30 -4.62
C LYS A 141 39.68 25.18 -3.83
N SER A 142 39.69 24.01 -4.49
CA SER A 142 40.87 23.18 -4.82
C SER A 142 41.71 22.53 -3.72
N VAL A 143 41.62 21.21 -3.59
CA VAL A 143 42.81 20.34 -3.51
C VAL A 143 42.58 19.03 -4.29
N LYS A 144 43.31 18.87 -5.41
CA LYS A 144 43.59 17.58 -6.05
C LYS A 144 44.62 16.83 -5.20
N ASN A 145 44.41 15.54 -4.91
CA ASN A 145 45.52 14.66 -4.55
C ASN A 145 45.62 13.49 -5.54
N LYS A 146 46.71 13.55 -6.30
CA LYS A 146 47.33 12.48 -7.09
C LYS A 146 47.90 11.45 -6.12
N ILE A 147 47.67 10.16 -6.34
CA ILE A 147 48.55 9.09 -5.88
C ILE A 147 49.12 8.43 -7.14
N LYS A 148 50.46 8.43 -7.21
CA LYS A 148 51.30 7.92 -8.29
C LYS A 148 51.58 6.43 -8.10
N GLU A 149 51.74 5.75 -9.23
CA GLU A 149 52.38 4.45 -9.41
C GLU A 149 53.77 4.35 -8.76
N GLN A 150 54.08 3.17 -8.21
CA GLN A 150 55.30 2.41 -8.46
C GLN A 150 54.93 0.94 -8.58
#